data_AF-A0A355ACH0-F1
#
_entry.id   AF-A0A355ACH0-F1
#
_cell.length_a   1.000
_cell.length_b   1.000
_cell.length_c   1.000
_cell.angle_alpha   90.00
_cell.angle_beta   90.00
_cell.angle_gamma   90.00
#
_symmetry.space_group_name_H-M   'P 1'
#
loop_
_entity.id
_entity.type
_entity.pdbx_description
1 polymer ?
#
loop_
_entity_poly.entity_id
_entity_poly.type
_entity_poly.pdbx_seq_one_letter_code
_entity_poly.pdbx_strand_id
1 'polypeptide(L)'
;MIIIENEIIDRILTSYKKVLKGDFQVYKNHVYRIYNYAILFEDDKNNYEKYAIAAAFHDIGIWTHSFDYLEPSIKQASDYLKEINRQDWTK
;
A
#
# COMPACT_ATOMS: atom_id res chain seq x y z
N MET A 1 9.21 13.50 -11.49
CA MET A 1 9.84 12.22 -11.89
C MET A 1 8.86 11.10 -11.54
N ILE A 2 8.62 10.15 -12.44
CA ILE A 2 7.74 9.02 -12.17
C ILE A 2 8.54 7.92 -11.48
N ILE A 3 8.05 7.43 -10.34
CA ILE A 3 8.64 6.32 -9.60
C ILE A 3 8.07 5.00 -10.12
N ILE A 4 8.94 4.07 -10.49
CA ILE A 4 8.58 2.74 -10.99
C ILE A 4 9.08 1.60 -10.10
N GLU A 5 9.92 1.93 -9.11
CA GLU A 5 10.50 1.01 -8.12
C GLU A 5 10.49 1.68 -6.74
N ASN A 6 10.01 0.96 -5.75
CA ASN A 6 9.93 1.38 -4.35
C ASN A 6 9.97 0.13 -3.46
N GLU A 7 11.00 0.02 -2.63
CA GLU A 7 11.23 -1.18 -1.80
C GLU A 7 10.09 -1.47 -0.82
N ILE A 8 9.42 -0.44 -0.29
CA ILE A 8 8.31 -0.60 0.65
C ILE A 8 7.10 -1.20 -0.07
N ILE A 9 6.71 -0.60 -1.21
CA ILE A 9 5.60 -1.10 -2.02
C ILE A 9 5.88 -2.54 -2.45
N ASP A 10 7.07 -2.80 -2.97
CA ASP A 10 7.40 -4.11 -3.52
C ASP A 10 7.48 -5.19 -2.43
N ARG A 11 8.01 -4.85 -1.25
CA ARG A 11 8.04 -5.74 -0.10
C ARG A 11 6.63 -6.08 0.39
N ILE A 12 5.76 -5.08 0.54
CA ILE A 12 4.37 -5.30 0.96
C ILE A 12 3.66 -6.16 -0.08
N LEU A 13 3.62 -5.77 -1.35
CA LEU A 13 2.86 -6.52 -2.35
C LEU A 13 3.37 -7.95 -2.54
N THR A 14 4.69 -8.16 -2.40
CA THR A 14 5.27 -9.52 -2.46
C THR A 14 4.72 -10.44 -1.38
N SER A 15 4.44 -9.95 -0.16
CA SER A 15 3.82 -10.78 0.89
C SER A 15 2.37 -11.18 0.55
N TYR A 16 1.68 -10.38 -0.27
CA TYR A 16 0.33 -10.66 -0.78
C TYR A 16 0.30 -11.36 -2.15
N LYS A 17 1.46 -11.68 -2.75
CA LYS A 17 1.52 -12.27 -4.10
C LYS A 17 0.69 -13.54 -4.25
N LYS A 18 0.63 -14.38 -3.22
CA LYS A 18 -0.16 -15.63 -3.21
C LYS A 18 -1.67 -15.38 -3.28
N VAL A 19 -2.17 -14.33 -2.61
CA VAL A 19 -3.61 -14.02 -2.59
C VAL A 19 -4.03 -13.22 -3.83
N LEU A 20 -3.15 -12.33 -4.32
CA LEU A 20 -3.37 -11.55 -5.55
C LEU A 20 -3.36 -12.42 -6.81
N LYS A 21 -2.62 -13.54 -6.83
CA LYS A 21 -2.55 -14.48 -7.96
C LYS A 21 -2.29 -13.76 -9.30
N GLY A 22 -3.21 -13.89 -10.26
CA GLY A 22 -3.11 -13.28 -11.59
C GLY A 22 -3.17 -11.75 -11.58
N ASP A 23 -3.73 -11.16 -10.52
CA ASP A 23 -3.90 -9.71 -10.41
C ASP A 23 -2.67 -9.02 -9.83
N PHE A 24 -1.63 -9.76 -9.41
CA PHE A 24 -0.44 -9.19 -8.76
C PHE A 24 0.16 -8.02 -9.56
N GLN A 25 0.39 -8.20 -10.86
CA GLN A 25 0.99 -7.16 -11.69
C GLN A 25 0.02 -6.00 -11.95
N VAL A 26 -1.27 -6.31 -12.13
CA VAL A 26 -2.31 -5.29 -12.35
C VAL A 26 -2.45 -4.41 -11.11
N TYR A 27 -2.53 -5.01 -9.93
CA TYR A 27 -2.62 -4.31 -8.66
C TYR A 27 -1.34 -3.53 -8.36
N LYS A 28 -0.15 -4.13 -8.57
CA LYS A 28 1.13 -3.39 -8.45
C LYS A 28 1.13 -2.13 -9.31
N ASN A 29 0.79 -2.25 -10.59
CA ASN A 29 0.73 -1.09 -11.49
C ASN A 29 -0.28 -0.03 -11.01
N HIS A 30 -1.41 -0.44 -10.43
CA HIS A 30 -2.38 0.46 -9.84
C HIS A 30 -1.83 1.20 -8.61
N VAL A 31 -1.22 0.47 -7.68
CA VAL A 31 -0.55 1.03 -6.49
C VAL A 31 0.49 2.08 -6.88
N TYR A 32 1.34 1.82 -7.88
CA TYR A 32 2.34 2.81 -8.33
C TYR A 32 1.70 4.06 -8.92
N ARG A 33 0.55 3.97 -9.62
CA ARG A 33 -0.17 5.17 -10.09
C ARG A 33 -0.67 6.02 -8.92
N ILE A 34 -1.31 5.38 -7.93
CA ILE A 34 -1.81 6.07 -6.73
C ILE A 34 -0.67 6.71 -5.94
N TYR A 35 0.42 5.97 -5.72
CA TYR A 35 1.61 6.49 -5.05
C TYR A 35 2.19 7.72 -5.77
N ASN A 36 2.39 7.64 -7.09
CA ASN A 36 2.91 8.76 -7.88
C ASN A 36 1.99 9.99 -7.82
N TYR A 37 0.66 9.80 -7.85
CA TYR A 37 -0.28 10.91 -7.70
C TYR A 37 -0.22 11.53 -6.31
N ALA A 38 -0.11 10.71 -5.25
CA ALA A 38 -0.01 11.22 -3.89
C ALA A 38 1.25 12.07 -3.69
N ILE A 39 2.42 11.57 -4.11
CA ILE A 39 3.69 12.31 -3.93
C ILE A 39 3.85 13.49 -4.89
N LEU A 40 3.01 13.62 -5.93
CA LEU A 40 3.04 14.77 -6.84
C LEU A 40 2.62 16.06 -6.13
N PHE A 41 1.74 15.94 -5.15
CA PHE A 41 1.19 17.06 -4.37
C PHE A 41 1.76 17.15 -2.96
N GLU A 42 2.78 16.35 -2.64
CA GLU A 42 3.42 16.34 -1.33
C GLU A 42 4.75 17.09 -1.37
N ASP A 43 4.88 18.11 -0.53
CA ASP A 43 6.11 18.89 -0.40
C ASP A 43 7.07 18.25 0.61
N ASP A 44 6.57 17.56 1.65
CA ASP A 44 7.39 16.90 2.66
C ASP A 44 7.69 15.44 2.29
N LYS A 45 8.93 15.20 1.87
CA LYS A 45 9.44 13.86 1.55
C LYS A 45 9.37 12.87 2.71
N ASN A 46 9.28 13.34 3.96
CA ASN A 46 9.09 12.46 5.11
C ASN A 46 7.74 11.70 5.06
N ASN A 47 6.77 12.19 4.29
CA ASN A 47 5.48 11.53 4.10
C ASN A 47 5.51 10.45 2.99
N TYR A 48 6.56 10.36 2.18
CA TYR A 48 6.61 9.42 1.05
C TYR A 48 6.52 7.96 1.52
N GLU A 49 7.13 7.63 2.66
CA GLU A 49 7.00 6.30 3.27
C GLU A 49 5.54 5.99 3.64
N LYS A 50 4.83 6.95 4.25
CA LYS A 50 3.41 6.79 4.60
C LYS A 50 2.55 6.57 3.34
N TYR A 51 2.78 7.33 2.27
CA TYR A 51 2.05 7.13 1.02
C TYR A 51 2.36 5.80 0.35
N ALA A 52 3.61 5.33 0.40
CA ALA A 52 3.98 4.02 -0.14
C ALA A 52 3.21 2.89 0.58
N ILE A 53 3.15 2.94 1.92
CA ILE A 53 2.38 1.99 2.74
C ILE A 53 0.89 2.12 2.43
N ALA A 54 0.32 3.32 2.51
CA ALA A 54 -1.10 3.56 2.28
C ALA A 54 -1.54 3.09 0.89
N ALA A 55 -0.77 3.43 -0.16
CA ALA A 55 -1.07 3.01 -1.52
C ALA A 55 -1.07 1.48 -1.67
N ALA A 56 -0.10 0.77 -1.06
CA ALA A 56 -0.03 -0.69 -1.14
C ALA A 56 -1.24 -1.39 -0.48
N PHE A 57 -1.78 -0.80 0.59
CA PHE A 57 -2.88 -1.39 1.36
C PHE A 57 -4.29 -0.90 0.97
N HIS A 58 -4.47 0.25 0.30
CA HIS A 58 -5.79 0.87 0.22
C HIS A 58 -6.92 -0.05 -0.31
N ASP A 59 -6.60 -0.92 -1.28
CA ASP A 59 -7.56 -1.82 -1.91
C ASP A 59 -7.25 -3.32 -1.64
N ILE A 60 -6.27 -3.65 -0.78
CA ILE A 60 -5.85 -5.05 -0.59
C ILE A 60 -6.96 -5.94 0.00
N GLY A 61 -7.91 -5.33 0.70
CA GLY A 61 -9.10 -5.99 1.24
C GLY A 61 -9.94 -6.71 0.19
N ILE A 62 -9.90 -6.26 -1.08
CA ILE A 62 -10.65 -6.87 -2.19
C ILE A 62 -10.24 -8.33 -2.37
N TRP A 63 -8.93 -8.62 -2.31
CA TRP A 63 -8.40 -9.97 -2.50
C TRP A 63 -8.37 -10.80 -1.22
N THR A 64 -8.24 -10.14 -0.07
CA THR A 64 -8.09 -10.84 1.21
C THR A 64 -9.42 -11.14 1.88
N HIS A 65 -10.50 -10.43 1.53
CA HIS A 65 -11.81 -10.53 2.16
C HIS A 65 -12.96 -10.53 1.13
N SER A 66 -13.44 -9.36 0.71
CA SER A 66 -14.59 -9.18 -0.19
C SER A 66 -14.60 -7.76 -0.76
N PHE A 67 -15.62 -7.40 -1.55
CA PHE A 67 -15.80 -6.02 -2.02
C PHE A 67 -16.21 -5.01 -0.92
N ASP A 68 -16.52 -5.47 0.29
CA ASP A 68 -16.56 -4.61 1.49
C ASP A 68 -15.16 -4.53 2.10
N TYR A 69 -14.23 -3.92 1.35
CA TYR A 69 -12.80 -4.08 1.55
C TYR A 69 -12.16 -3.01 2.44
N LEU A 70 -12.86 -1.90 2.70
CA LEU A 70 -12.27 -0.72 3.33
C LEU A 70 -11.73 -1.02 4.73
N GLU A 71 -12.59 -1.58 5.61
CA GLU A 71 -12.20 -1.96 6.96
C GLU A 71 -11.09 -3.03 6.98
N PRO A 72 -11.18 -4.12 6.17
CA PRO A 72 -10.07 -5.05 6.00
C PRO A 72 -8.74 -4.42 5.57
N SER A 73 -8.76 -3.51 4.60
CA SER A 73 -7.57 -2.79 4.12
C SER A 73 -6.94 -1.95 5.22
N ILE A 74 -7.76 -1.16 5.95
CA ILE A 74 -7.32 -0.34 7.08
C ILE A 74 -6.70 -1.22 8.18
N LYS A 75 -7.35 -2.35 8.50
CA LYS A 75 -6.85 -3.28 9.50
C LYS A 75 -5.49 -3.85 9.10
N GLN A 76 -5.32 -4.28 7.85
CA GLN A 76 -4.05 -4.83 7.36
C GLN A 76 -2.93 -3.80 7.32
N ALA A 77 -3.23 -2.55 6.94
CA ALA A 77 -2.28 -1.44 7.05
C ALA A 77 -1.89 -1.17 8.51
N SER A 78 -2.87 -1.16 9.42
CA SER A 78 -2.65 -0.92 10.84
C SER A 78 -1.80 -2.01 11.50
N ASP A 79 -2.04 -3.27 11.13
CA ASP A 79 -1.27 -4.40 11.63
C ASP A 79 0.17 -4.36 11.09
N TYR A 80 0.36 -4.04 9.81
CA TYR A 80 1.69 -3.81 9.24
C TYR A 80 2.45 -2.69 9.96
N LEU A 81 1.78 -1.55 10.24
CA LEU A 81 2.38 -0.44 10.98
C LEU A 81 2.83 -0.85 12.39
N LYS A 82 2.07 -1.71 13.09
CA LYS A 82 2.49 -2.26 14.38
C LYS A 82 3.71 -3.16 14.23
N GLU A 83 3.76 -4.02 13.21
CA GLU A 83 4.90 -4.92 12.95
C GLU A 83 6.22 -4.17 12.73
N ILE A 84 6.16 -2.99 12.10
CA ILE A 84 7.34 -2.14 11.86
C ILE A 84 7.57 -1.06 12.93
N ASN A 85 6.87 -1.12 14.07
CA ASN A 85 6.94 -0.15 15.16
C ASN A 85 6.65 1.30 14.72
N ARG A 86 5.56 1.47 13.96
CA ARG A 86 5.01 2.75 13.46
C ARG A 86 3.52 2.91 13.80
N GLN A 87 3.07 2.33 14.91
CA GLN A 87 1.67 2.42 15.35
C GLN A 87 1.19 3.85 15.60
N ASP A 88 2.09 4.82 15.77
CA ASP A 88 1.78 6.24 15.83
C ASP A 88 1.16 6.79 14.54
N TRP A 89 1.30 6.10 13.41
CA TRP A 89 0.70 6.48 12.12
C TRP A 89 -0.71 5.91 11.89
N THR A 90 -1.29 5.25 12.88
CA THR A 90 -2.64 4.68 12.79
C THR A 90 -3.77 5.66 13.14
N LYS A 91 -3.43 6.92 13.43
CA LYS A 91 -4.36 7.96 13.92
C LYS A 91 -4.32 9.20 13.05
#